data_AF-A0A6D1P3B4-F1
#
_entry.id   AF-A0A6D1P3B4-F1
#
_cell.length_a   1.000
_cell.length_b   1.000
_cell.length_c   1.000
_cell.angle_alpha   90.00
_cell.angle_beta   90.00
_cell.angle_gamma   90.00
#
_symmetry.space_group_name_H-M   'P 1'
#
loop_
_entity.id
_entity.type
_entity.pdbx_description
1 polymer ?
#
loop_
_entity_poly.entity_id
_entity_poly.type
_entity_poly.pdbx_seq_one_letter_code
_entity_poly.pdbx_strand_id
1 'polypeptide(L)'
;MHTDTDNLHVHVAVNRVHPETGYLNRLSWSQEKLSRACRELELKHGFAPDNGCWVHAPGNRIVRKTAVERDRQNAWTRGKKKKLFASMSRRQRSLVYAVNL
;
A
#
# COMPACT_ATOMS: atom_id res chain seq x y z
N MET A 1 5.62 -7.95 17.94
CA MET A 1 5.96 -6.60 17.46
C MET A 1 7.36 -6.68 16.88
N HIS A 2 7.59 -6.09 15.71
CA HIS A 2 8.93 -5.99 15.15
C HIS A 2 9.49 -4.60 15.46
N THR A 3 10.66 -4.57 16.09
CA THR A 3 11.45 -3.35 16.39
C THR A 3 12.69 -3.26 15.51
N ASP A 4 12.76 -4.06 14.45
CA ASP A 4 13.92 -4.20 13.55
C ASP A 4 14.03 -3.05 12.52
N THR A 5 13.10 -2.09 12.59
CA THR A 5 13.05 -0.88 11.77
C THR A 5 12.59 0.28 12.64
N ASP A 6 12.90 1.51 12.24
CA ASP A 6 12.53 2.75 12.96
C ASP A 6 11.00 2.93 13.16
N ASN A 7 10.19 2.09 12.50
CA ASN A 7 8.74 2.07 12.63
C ASN A 7 8.27 0.82 13.39
N LEU A 8 7.42 1.02 14.40
CA LEU A 8 6.79 -0.05 15.15
C LEU A 8 5.81 -0.83 14.26
N HIS A 9 6.12 -2.09 13.95
CA HIS A 9 5.22 -2.94 13.15
C HIS A 9 4.41 -3.91 14.03
N VAL A 10 3.08 -3.84 13.89
CA VAL A 10 2.12 -4.67 14.63
C VAL A 10 1.29 -5.48 13.65
N HIS A 11 1.23 -6.79 13.85
CA HIS A 11 0.30 -7.67 13.15
C HIS A 11 -0.97 -7.82 13.99
N VAL A 12 -2.12 -7.51 13.40
CA VAL A 12 -3.43 -7.71 14.02
C VAL A 12 -4.18 -8.76 13.22
N ALA A 13 -4.49 -9.90 13.86
CA ALA A 13 -5.35 -10.92 13.28
C ALA A 13 -6.77 -10.75 13.86
N VAL A 14 -7.77 -10.74 12.99
CA VAL A 14 -9.18 -10.58 13.38
C VAL A 14 -9.99 -11.73 12.80
N ASN A 15 -10.77 -12.41 13.65
CA ASN A 15 -11.72 -13.41 13.17
C ASN A 15 -12.87 -12.71 12.43
N ARG A 16 -13.15 -13.16 11.20
CA ARG A 16 -14.19 -12.58 10.33
C ARG A 16 -15.45 -13.45 10.26
N VAL A 17 -15.46 -14.59 10.93
CA VAL A 17 -16.61 -15.49 10.98
C VAL A 17 -17.53 -15.04 12.11
N HIS A 18 -18.80 -14.84 11.81
CA HIS A 18 -19.80 -14.55 12.83
C HIS A 18 -19.93 -15.77 13.75
N PRO A 19 -19.80 -15.61 15.08
CA PRO A 19 -19.69 -16.73 16.01
C PRO A 19 -20.95 -17.61 16.04
N GLU A 20 -22.13 -17.04 15.80
CA GLU A 20 -23.40 -17.79 15.90
C GLU A 20 -23.90 -18.33 14.56
N THR A 21 -23.62 -17.64 13.45
CA THR A 21 -24.22 -17.96 12.15
C THR A 21 -23.21 -18.62 11.20
N GLY A 22 -21.92 -18.61 11.56
CA GLY A 22 -20.85 -19.16 10.74
C GLY A 22 -20.57 -18.38 9.45
N TYR A 23 -21.27 -17.28 9.19
CA TYR A 23 -21.07 -16.50 7.97
C TYR A 23 -19.77 -15.71 8.02
N LEU A 24 -19.05 -15.75 6.90
CA LEU A 24 -17.83 -14.97 6.69
C LEU A 24 -18.16 -13.56 6.24
N ASN A 25 -17.70 -12.56 6.97
CA ASN A 25 -17.78 -11.18 6.53
C ASN A 25 -16.76 -10.90 5.42
N ARG A 26 -17.26 -10.71 4.18
CA ARG A 26 -16.44 -10.29 3.04
C ARG A 26 -16.25 -8.78 3.06
N LEU A 27 -15.13 -8.34 3.65
CA LEU A 27 -14.72 -6.94 3.66
C LEU A 27 -14.17 -6.52 2.28
N SER A 28 -15.08 -6.11 1.40
CA SER A 28 -14.72 -5.45 0.15
C SER A 28 -13.94 -4.17 0.44
N TRP A 29 -12.89 -3.92 -0.35
CA TRP A 29 -12.03 -2.73 -0.25
C TRP A 29 -11.40 -2.55 1.15
N SER A 30 -11.18 -3.65 1.88
CA SER A 30 -10.61 -3.64 3.23
C SER A 30 -9.27 -2.91 3.32
N GLN A 31 -8.38 -3.11 2.35
CA GLN A 31 -7.09 -2.41 2.29
C GLN A 31 -7.27 -0.89 2.16
N GLU A 32 -8.23 -0.45 1.35
CA GLU A 32 -8.50 0.98 1.14
C GLU A 32 -9.15 1.63 2.36
N LYS A 33 -10.09 0.92 3.01
CA LYS A 33 -10.70 1.34 4.27
C LYS A 33 -9.66 1.43 5.39
N LEU A 34 -8.75 0.45 5.48
CA LEU A 34 -7.65 0.46 6.44
C LEU A 34 -6.72 1.64 6.20
N SER A 35 -6.30 1.88 4.95
CA SER A 35 -5.43 3.00 4.62
C SER A 35 -6.05 4.35 4.99
N ARG A 36 -7.37 4.51 4.79
CA ARG A 36 -8.09 5.71 5.23
C ARG A 36 -8.13 5.83 6.75
N ALA A 37 -8.45 4.76 7.47
CA ALA A 37 -8.47 4.75 8.94
C ALA A 37 -7.09 5.09 9.53
N CYS A 38 -5.99 4.65 8.90
CA CYS A 38 -4.64 5.06 9.28
C CYS A 38 -4.46 6.58 9.19
N ARG A 39 -4.94 7.25 8.12
CA ARG A 39 -4.88 8.72 8.00
C ARG A 39 -5.70 9.42 9.09
N GLU A 40 -6.85 8.87 9.43
CA GLU A 40 -7.69 9.40 10.51
C GLU A 40 -6.98 9.32 11.87
N LEU A 41 -6.29 8.21 12.14
CA LEU A 41 -5.47 8.04 13.34
C LEU A 41 -4.24 8.95 13.35
N GLU A 42 -3.58 9.12 12.20
CA GLU A 42 -2.45 10.05 12.06
C GLU A 42 -2.87 11.48 12.41
N LEU A 43 -4.01 11.96 11.91
CA LEU A 43 -4.54 13.29 12.24
C LEU A 43 -4.95 13.39 13.71
N LYS A 44 -5.57 12.35 14.27
CA LYS A 44 -6.05 12.36 15.66
C LYS A 44 -4.91 12.35 16.69
N HIS A 45 -3.85 11.60 16.42
CA HIS A 45 -2.75 11.38 17.36
C HIS A 45 -1.47 12.14 17.00
N GLY A 46 -1.47 12.90 15.90
CA GLY A 46 -0.32 13.68 15.46
C GLY A 46 0.83 12.82 14.92
N PHE A 47 0.54 11.64 14.38
CA PHE A 47 1.57 10.77 13.80
C PHE A 47 2.05 11.29 12.45
N ALA A 48 3.30 10.96 12.11
CA ALA A 48 3.85 11.24 10.80
C ALA A 48 3.07 10.49 9.71
N PRO A 49 2.72 11.14 8.59
CA PRO A 49 1.95 10.50 7.55
C PRO A 49 2.79 9.44 6.82
N ASP A 50 2.32 8.19 6.83
CA ASP A 50 3.00 7.08 6.14
C ASP A 50 2.62 7.00 4.65
N ASN A 51 3.25 6.13 3.87
CA ASN A 51 2.89 5.88 2.48
C ASN A 51 1.51 5.21 2.36
N GLY A 52 0.62 5.78 1.55
CA GLY A 52 -0.71 5.21 1.31
C GLY A 52 -1.40 5.74 0.06
N CYS A 53 -2.58 5.19 -0.24
CA CYS A 53 -3.45 5.67 -1.31
C CYS A 53 -4.27 6.91 -0.92
N TRP A 54 -4.35 7.21 0.39
CA TRP A 54 -4.94 8.42 0.95
C TRP A 54 -3.86 9.37 1.46
N VAL A 55 -4.10 10.68 1.34
CA VAL A 55 -3.19 11.75 1.78
C VAL A 55 -3.93 12.84 2.51
N HIS A 56 -3.20 13.61 3.33
CA HIS A 56 -3.72 14.79 4.00
C HIS A 56 -3.78 15.95 3.02
N ALA A 57 -4.94 16.60 2.96
CA ALA A 57 -5.18 17.85 2.26
C ALA A 57 -5.33 18.99 3.27
N PRO A 58 -5.17 20.26 2.84
CA PRO A 58 -5.37 21.42 3.69
C PRO A 58 -6.72 21.38 4.42
N GLY A 59 -6.72 21.77 5.70
CA GLY A 59 -7.91 21.74 6.55
C GLY A 59 -8.26 20.36 7.10
N ASN A 60 -7.26 19.53 7.40
CA ASN A 60 -7.41 18.18 7.99
C ASN A 60 -8.34 17.25 7.18
N ARG A 61 -8.36 17.42 5.86
CA ARG A 61 -9.14 16.57 4.95
C ARG A 61 -8.31 15.38 4.50
N ILE A 62 -8.95 14.23 4.33
CA ILE A 62 -8.31 13.03 3.79
C ILE A 62 -8.81 12.82 2.37
N VAL A 63 -7.90 12.86 1.40
CA VAL A 63 -8.21 12.74 -0.03
C VAL A 63 -7.46 11.59 -0.67
N ARG A 64 -8.05 10.98 -1.70
CA ARG A 64 -7.41 9.88 -2.43
C ARG A 64 -6.37 10.47 -3.38
N LYS A 65 -5.17 9.87 -3.42
CA LYS A 65 -4.14 10.24 -4.41
C LYS A 65 -4.71 10.11 -5.82
N THR A 66 -4.46 11.13 -6.62
CA THR A 66 -4.78 11.08 -8.05
C THR A 66 -3.87 10.10 -8.78
N ALA A 67 -4.32 9.63 -9.95
CA ALA A 67 -3.49 8.77 -10.79
C ALA A 67 -2.16 9.44 -11.17
N VAL A 68 -2.18 10.75 -11.40
CA VAL A 68 -1.01 11.56 -11.75
C VAL A 68 0.00 11.61 -10.61
N GLU A 69 -0.44 11.86 -9.38
CA GLU A 69 0.43 11.89 -8.20
C GLU A 69 1.06 10.53 -7.93
N ARG A 70 0.27 9.46 -8.05
CA ARG A 70 0.76 8.09 -7.94
C ARG A 70 1.78 7.77 -9.02
N ASP A 71 1.57 8.21 -10.26
CA ASP A 71 2.51 8.00 -11.35
C ASP A 71 3.81 8.79 -11.14
N ARG A 72 3.74 10.03 -10.65
CA ARG A 72 4.93 10.82 -10.27
C ARG A 72 5.73 10.13 -9.17
N GLN A 73 5.07 9.62 -8.12
CA GLN A 73 5.75 8.91 -7.03
C GLN A 73 6.43 7.61 -7.52
N ASN A 74 5.82 6.90 -8.47
CA ASN A 74 6.36 5.67 -9.04
C ASN A 74 7.29 5.89 -10.26
N ALA A 75 7.46 7.14 -10.72
CA ALA A 75 8.20 7.45 -11.94
C ALA A 75 9.67 7.01 -11.84
N TRP A 76 10.29 7.18 -10.66
CA TRP A 76 11.67 6.77 -10.41
C TRP A 76 11.87 5.26 -10.50
N THR A 77 10.96 4.49 -9.88
CA THR A 77 10.97 3.02 -9.89
C THR A 77 10.69 2.46 -11.29
N ARG A 78 9.75 3.06 -12.03
CA ARG A 78 9.47 2.72 -13.44
C ARG A 78 10.64 3.07 -14.36
N GLY A 79 11.30 4.20 -14.12
CA GLY A 79 12.50 4.63 -14.87
C GLY A 79 13.67 3.67 -14.71
N LYS A 80 13.94 3.22 -13.47
CA LYS A 80 14.94 2.17 -13.20
C LYS A 80 14.58 0.85 -13.89
N LYS A 81 13.32 0.39 -13.79
CA LYS A 81 12.86 -0.81 -14.53
C LYS A 81 13.09 -0.66 -16.03
N LYS A 82 12.69 0.46 -16.64
CA LYS A 82 12.91 0.71 -18.09
C LYS A 82 14.39 0.66 -18.47
N LYS A 83 15.28 1.29 -17.70
CA LYS A 83 16.73 1.24 -17.95
C LYS A 83 17.30 -0.18 -17.80
N LEU A 84 16.92 -0.88 -16.72
CA LEU A 84 17.34 -2.25 -16.46
C LEU A 84 16.88 -3.18 -17.59
N PHE A 85 15.61 -3.13 -17.97
CA PHE A 85 15.10 -3.90 -19.10
C PHE A 85 15.79 -3.52 -20.40
N ALA A 86 15.99 -2.22 -20.67
CA ALA A 86 16.70 -1.76 -21.87
C ALA A 86 18.09 -2.39 -22.01
N SER A 87 18.82 -2.56 -20.90
CA SER A 87 20.14 -3.23 -20.87
C SER A 87 20.11 -4.77 -20.95
N MET A 88 18.94 -5.41 -20.75
CA MET A 88 18.83 -6.87 -20.73
C MET A 88 18.61 -7.47 -22.13
N SER A 89 19.27 -8.60 -22.40
CA SER A 89 19.08 -9.39 -23.62
C SER A 89 17.68 -10.00 -23.70
N ARG A 90 17.20 -10.34 -24.90
CA ARG A 90 15.85 -10.92 -25.10
C ARG A 90 15.60 -12.18 -24.26
N ARG A 91 16.61 -13.03 -24.06
CA ARG A 91 16.52 -14.24 -23.21
C ARG A 91 16.43 -13.89 -21.72
N GLN A 92 17.17 -12.87 -21.27
CA GLN A 92 17.10 -12.42 -19.88
C GLN A 92 15.74 -11.78 -19.57
N ARG A 93 15.16 -11.05 -20.53
CA ARG A 93 13.81 -10.49 -20.38
C ARG A 93 12.74 -11.59 -20.29
N SER A 94 12.80 -12.62 -21.12
CA SER A 94 11.79 -13.71 -21.09
C SER A 94 11.81 -14.49 -19.77
N LEU A 95 12.99 -14.70 -19.18
CA LEU A 95 13.15 -15.31 -17.86
C LEU A 95 12.48 -14.48 -16.75
N VAL A 96 12.61 -13.15 -16.76
CA VAL A 96 11.93 -12.28 -15.78
C VAL A 96 10.41 -12.38 -15.90
N TYR A 97 9.86 -12.52 -17.10
CA TYR A 97 8.42 -12.69 -17.29
C TYR A 97 7.93 -14.09 -16.88
N ALA A 98 8.75 -15.13 -17.03
CA ALA A 98 8.39 -16.50 -16.65
C ALA A 98 8.38 -16.74 -15.12
N VAL A 99 9.12 -15.93 -14.35
CA VAL A 99 9.25 -16.07 -12.88
C VAL A 99 8.22 -15.22 -12.12
N ASN A 100 7.51 -14.29 -12.77
CA ASN A 100 6.50 -13.43 -12.15
C ASN A 100 5.04 -13.91 -12.39
N LEU A 101 4.86 -15.17 -12.82
CA LEU A 101 3.58 -15.89 -12.87
C LEU A 101 3.51 -16.84 -11.66
#